data_AF-A0A259LL26-F1
#
_entry.id   AF-A0A259LL26-F1
#
_cell.length_a   1.000
_cell.length_b   1.000
_cell.length_c   1.000
_cell.angle_alpha   90.00
_cell.angle_beta   90.00
_cell.angle_gamma   90.00
#
_symmetry.space_group_name_H-M   'P 1'
#
loop_
_entity.id
_entity.type
_entity.pdbx_description
1 polymer ?
#
loop_
_entity_poly.entity_id
_entity_poly.type
_entity_poly.pdbx_seq_one_letter_code
_entity_poly.pdbx_strand_id
1 'polypeptide(L)'
;YLVPAFTGLGAPYWDPNARGAIFGLTRDTGIKEIVTAGLQSVCYQTKDLQKAMEKDGLRPTTLRVDGGMVANNWVLQFLADILGARVDRPSLVETTALGAAYLAGLQAGVYGSLEELASLWRCNRSFEPVMTKEHRDQLYDGWIQAVQKL
;
A
#
# COMPACT_ATOMS: atom_id res chain seq x y z
N TYR A 1 -6.12 -9.14 13.60
CA TYR A 1 -5.35 -7.98 13.11
C TYR A 1 -3.92 -8.07 13.61
N LEU A 2 -2.95 -7.68 12.78
CA LEU A 2 -1.56 -7.49 13.17
C LEU A 2 -1.24 -6.02 12.94
N VAL A 3 -0.79 -5.29 13.97
CA VAL A 3 -0.31 -3.90 13.84
C VAL A 3 1.23 -3.95 13.88
N PRO A 4 1.94 -3.72 12.76
CA PRO A 4 3.38 -3.98 12.66
C PRO A 4 4.23 -2.81 13.16
N ALA A 5 3.90 -2.25 14.33
CA ALA A 5 4.64 -1.14 14.96
C ALA A 5 5.98 -1.59 15.58
N PHE A 6 6.75 -2.43 14.89
CA PHE A 6 8.00 -3.01 15.41
C PHE A 6 9.06 -1.95 15.75
N THR A 7 9.01 -0.81 15.07
CA THR A 7 9.90 0.35 15.27
C THR A 7 9.11 1.63 15.57
N GLY A 8 7.94 1.50 16.21
CA GLY A 8 6.98 2.59 16.36
C GLY A 8 6.03 2.71 15.15
N LEU A 9 5.13 3.67 15.23
CA LEU A 9 4.25 4.07 14.13
C LEU A 9 4.69 5.41 13.56
N GLY A 10 4.95 5.44 12.25
CA GLY A 10 5.13 6.68 11.50
C GLY A 10 3.80 7.34 11.16
N ALA A 11 3.72 7.95 9.98
CA ALA A 11 2.51 8.60 9.52
C ALA A 11 1.29 7.64 9.47
N PRO A 12 0.07 8.13 9.76
CA PRO A 12 -0.24 9.47 10.27
C PRO A 12 -0.15 9.61 11.80
N TYR A 13 0.24 8.55 12.51
CA TYR A 13 0.16 8.45 13.98
C TYR A 13 1.33 9.12 14.72
N TRP A 14 2.54 8.97 14.19
CA TRP A 14 3.78 9.54 14.76
C TRP A 14 4.02 9.19 16.22
N ASP A 15 3.83 7.91 16.56
CA ASP A 15 4.07 7.37 17.89
C ASP A 15 5.32 6.47 17.92
N PRO A 16 6.47 6.95 18.40
CA PRO A 16 7.69 6.15 18.50
C PRO A 16 7.62 5.09 19.63
N ASN A 17 6.65 5.19 20.54
CA ASN A 17 6.49 4.28 21.67
C ASN A 17 5.57 3.10 21.36
N ALA A 18 4.73 3.20 20.32
CA ALA A 18 3.91 2.09 19.83
C ALA A 18 4.77 0.84 19.56
N ARG A 19 4.23 -0.35 19.85
CA ARG A 19 4.91 -1.63 19.64
C ARG A 19 4.03 -2.61 18.86
N GLY A 20 4.68 -3.52 18.13
CA GLY A 20 3.97 -4.50 17.32
C GLY A 20 3.05 -5.38 18.16
N ALA A 21 1.82 -5.58 17.72
CA ALA A 21 0.83 -6.40 18.44
C ALA A 21 -0.06 -7.19 17.48
N ILE A 22 -0.59 -8.31 17.98
CA ILE A 22 -1.58 -9.14 17.28
C ILE A 22 -2.84 -9.21 18.13
N PHE A 23 -3.98 -8.91 17.52
CA PHE A 23 -5.29 -8.87 18.17
C PHE A 23 -6.29 -9.83 17.52
N GLY A 24 -7.20 -10.38 18.33
CA GLY A 24 -8.31 -11.21 17.86
C GLY A 24 -7.96 -12.68 17.65
N LEU A 25 -6.94 -13.20 18.34
CA LEU A 25 -6.60 -14.62 18.29
C LEU A 25 -7.71 -15.48 18.91
N THR A 26 -7.97 -16.62 18.29
CA THR A 26 -8.81 -17.70 18.79
C THR A 26 -8.00 -19.00 18.85
N ARG A 27 -8.55 -20.06 19.46
CA ARG A 27 -7.88 -21.37 19.52
C ARG A 27 -7.51 -21.94 18.15
N ASP A 28 -8.28 -21.60 17.12
CA ASP A 28 -8.10 -22.13 15.77
C ASP A 28 -7.22 -21.22 14.89
N THR A 29 -6.72 -20.10 15.44
CA THR A 29 -5.85 -19.18 14.69
C THR A 29 -4.48 -19.83 14.45
N GLY A 30 -4.06 -19.90 13.17
CA GLY A 30 -2.79 -20.50 12.77
C GLY A 30 -1.87 -19.55 12.00
N ILE A 31 -0.82 -20.14 11.42
CA ILE A 31 0.19 -19.42 10.63
C ILE A 31 -0.46 -18.69 9.45
N LYS A 32 -1.45 -19.30 8.79
CA LYS A 32 -2.13 -18.72 7.63
C LYS A 32 -2.79 -17.39 8.00
N GLU A 33 -3.51 -17.34 9.11
CA GLU A 33 -4.20 -16.13 9.58
C GLU A 33 -3.19 -15.04 9.97
N ILE A 34 -2.09 -15.41 10.62
CA ILE A 34 -1.03 -14.46 11.00
C ILE A 34 -0.34 -13.87 9.77
N VAL A 35 0.03 -14.70 8.79
CA VAL A 35 0.64 -14.24 7.53
C VAL A 35 -0.33 -13.35 6.77
N THR A 36 -1.60 -13.75 6.68
CA THR A 36 -2.66 -12.93 6.05
C THR A 36 -2.79 -11.59 6.75
N ALA A 37 -2.83 -11.56 8.09
CA ALA A 37 -2.92 -10.32 8.86
C ALA A 37 -1.70 -9.40 8.62
N GLY A 38 -0.51 -9.96 8.46
CA GLY A 38 0.69 -9.19 8.11
C GLY A 38 0.64 -8.58 6.70
N LEU A 39 0.10 -9.30 5.72
CA LEU A 39 -0.11 -8.75 4.37
C LEU A 39 -1.22 -7.68 4.36
N GLN A 40 -2.30 -7.91 5.08
CA GLN A 40 -3.41 -6.96 5.21
C GLN A 40 -2.99 -5.68 5.94
N SER A 41 -2.10 -5.77 6.94
CA SER A 41 -1.65 -4.60 7.70
C SER A 41 -0.98 -3.55 6.83
N VAL A 42 -0.19 -3.97 5.82
CA VAL A 42 0.42 -3.04 4.84
C VAL A 42 -0.66 -2.28 4.06
N CYS A 43 -1.74 -2.97 3.70
CA CYS A 43 -2.85 -2.38 2.95
C CYS A 43 -3.66 -1.41 3.83
N TYR A 44 -3.87 -1.76 5.10
CA TYR A 44 -4.51 -0.86 6.06
C TYR A 44 -3.66 0.39 6.36
N GLN A 45 -2.34 0.25 6.52
CA GLN A 45 -1.45 1.41 6.68
C GLN A 45 -1.46 2.30 5.43
N THR A 46 -1.53 1.72 4.24
CA THR A 46 -1.74 2.51 3.01
C THR A 46 -3.10 3.23 3.02
N LYS A 47 -4.14 2.59 3.57
CA LYS A 47 -5.46 3.23 3.75
C LYS A 47 -5.41 4.40 4.72
N ASP A 48 -4.65 4.30 5.81
CA ASP A 48 -4.45 5.41 6.75
C ASP A 48 -3.82 6.63 6.05
N LEU A 49 -2.83 6.39 5.17
CA LEU A 49 -2.22 7.45 4.35
C LEU A 49 -3.19 7.99 3.31
N GLN A 50 -3.99 7.16 2.65
CA GLN A 50 -5.06 7.63 1.75
C GLN A 50 -6.03 8.54 2.52
N LYS A 51 -6.42 8.17 3.74
CA LYS A 51 -7.28 9.00 4.59
C LYS A 51 -6.63 10.31 5.03
N ALA A 52 -5.31 10.32 5.22
CA ALA A 52 -4.57 11.57 5.46
C ALA A 52 -4.61 12.47 4.22
N MET A 53 -4.30 11.94 3.03
CA MET A 53 -4.39 12.68 1.77
C MET A 53 -5.80 13.22 1.49
N GLU A 54 -6.84 12.43 1.80
CA GLU A 54 -8.24 12.86 1.68
C GLU A 54 -8.53 14.10 2.52
N LYS A 55 -7.96 14.19 3.74
CA LYS A 55 -8.10 15.36 4.63
C LYS A 55 -7.35 16.57 4.11
N ASP A 56 -6.26 16.36 3.36
CA ASP A 56 -5.51 17.43 2.68
C ASP A 56 -6.19 17.91 1.38
N GLY A 57 -7.34 17.32 1.01
CA GLY A 57 -8.19 17.79 -0.08
C GLY A 57 -8.13 16.96 -1.36
N LEU A 58 -7.41 15.84 -1.38
CA LEU A 58 -7.33 14.95 -2.54
C LEU A 58 -7.60 13.50 -2.15
N ARG A 59 -8.58 12.87 -2.82
CA ARG A 59 -8.81 11.43 -2.73
C ARG A 59 -8.25 10.72 -3.97
N PRO A 60 -7.13 9.96 -3.87
CA PRO A 60 -6.63 9.19 -5.00
C PRO A 60 -7.65 8.15 -5.47
N THR A 61 -8.01 8.20 -6.75
CA THR A 61 -8.87 7.20 -7.41
C THR A 61 -8.07 6.10 -8.09
N THR A 62 -6.79 6.36 -8.37
CA THR A 62 -5.82 5.40 -8.90
C THR A 62 -4.51 5.53 -8.14
N LEU A 63 -3.92 4.40 -7.75
CA LEU A 63 -2.61 4.31 -7.14
C LEU A 63 -1.67 3.50 -8.03
N ARG A 64 -0.54 4.09 -8.45
CA ARG A 64 0.55 3.34 -9.09
C ARG A 64 1.47 2.80 -8.00
N VAL A 65 1.84 1.53 -8.09
CA VAL A 65 2.63 0.83 -7.06
C VAL A 65 3.88 0.21 -7.66
N ASP A 66 4.92 0.03 -6.86
CA ASP A 66 6.17 -0.62 -7.26
C ASP A 66 6.84 -1.34 -6.07
N GLY A 67 8.01 -1.95 -6.30
CA GLY A 67 8.75 -2.72 -5.32
C GLY A 67 8.35 -4.20 -5.24
N GLY A 68 9.20 -5.02 -4.64
CA GLY A 68 9.07 -6.50 -4.72
C GLY A 68 7.72 -7.08 -4.27
N MET A 69 7.04 -6.46 -3.30
CA MET A 69 5.76 -6.95 -2.78
C MET A 69 4.63 -6.91 -3.83
N VAL A 70 4.72 -6.00 -4.81
CA VAL A 70 3.67 -5.84 -5.84
C VAL A 70 3.62 -7.02 -6.81
N ALA A 71 4.60 -7.93 -6.78
CA ALA A 71 4.51 -9.21 -7.48
C ALA A 71 3.34 -10.07 -6.96
N ASN A 72 2.92 -9.88 -5.70
CA ASN A 72 1.84 -10.64 -5.08
C ASN A 72 0.47 -10.09 -5.49
N ASN A 73 -0.19 -10.78 -6.42
CA ASN A 73 -1.52 -10.40 -6.93
C ASN A 73 -2.60 -10.37 -5.83
N TRP A 74 -2.49 -11.22 -4.80
CA TRP A 74 -3.48 -11.25 -3.70
C TRP A 74 -3.38 -9.97 -2.88
N VAL A 75 -2.15 -9.52 -2.56
CA VAL A 75 -1.92 -8.25 -1.86
C VAL A 75 -2.44 -7.08 -2.66
N LEU A 76 -2.16 -7.03 -3.97
CA LEU A 76 -2.63 -5.93 -4.82
C LEU A 76 -4.15 -5.89 -4.97
N GLN A 77 -4.81 -7.06 -5.01
CA GLN A 77 -6.27 -7.11 -5.01
C GLN A 77 -6.83 -6.60 -3.68
N PHE A 78 -6.30 -7.09 -2.54
CA PHE A 78 -6.74 -6.63 -1.23
C PHE A 78 -6.45 -5.13 -1.01
N LEU A 79 -5.35 -4.61 -1.55
CA LEU A 79 -5.04 -3.19 -1.54
C LEU A 79 -6.08 -2.39 -2.33
N ALA A 80 -6.39 -2.78 -3.56
CA ALA A 80 -7.42 -2.11 -4.36
C ALA A 80 -8.78 -2.12 -3.64
N ASP A 81 -9.15 -3.28 -3.09
CA ASP A 81 -10.36 -3.47 -2.30
C ASP A 81 -10.40 -2.51 -1.11
N ILE A 82 -9.38 -2.50 -0.25
CA ILE A 82 -9.39 -1.70 0.98
C ILE A 82 -9.27 -0.19 0.72
N LEU A 83 -8.57 0.21 -0.35
CA LEU A 83 -8.51 1.61 -0.77
C LEU A 83 -9.82 2.06 -1.42
N GLY A 84 -10.56 1.14 -2.04
CA GLY A 84 -11.68 1.51 -2.91
C GLY A 84 -11.22 2.37 -4.08
N ALA A 85 -10.07 2.03 -4.64
CA ALA A 85 -9.38 2.73 -5.70
C ALA A 85 -8.67 1.72 -6.60
N ARG A 86 -8.47 2.07 -7.87
CA ARG A 86 -7.73 1.25 -8.83
C ARG A 86 -6.25 1.20 -8.44
N VAL A 87 -5.62 0.03 -8.55
CA VAL A 87 -4.18 -0.13 -8.33
C VAL A 87 -3.50 -0.59 -9.61
N ASP A 88 -2.49 0.15 -10.06
CA ASP A 88 -1.74 -0.12 -11.29
C ASP A 88 -0.33 -0.61 -10.98
N ARG A 89 -0.01 -1.82 -11.44
CA ARG A 89 1.33 -2.39 -11.38
C ARG A 89 2.06 -2.17 -12.72
N PRO A 90 3.27 -1.58 -12.72
CA PRO A 90 4.07 -1.39 -13.92
C PRO A 90 4.69 -2.70 -14.42
N SER A 91 5.17 -2.70 -15.66
CA SER A 91 5.94 -3.82 -16.24
C SER A 91 7.33 -3.96 -15.64
N LEU A 92 7.93 -2.86 -15.16
CA LEU A 92 9.17 -2.86 -14.39
C LEU A 92 8.87 -2.39 -12.96
N VAL A 93 9.07 -3.28 -11.97
CA VAL A 93 8.77 -2.99 -10.56
C VAL A 93 9.95 -2.35 -9.81
N GLU A 94 11.17 -2.42 -10.36
CA GLU A 94 12.37 -1.78 -9.79
C GLU A 94 12.46 -0.30 -10.22
N THR A 95 11.40 0.46 -9.94
CA THR A 95 11.26 1.86 -10.36
C THR A 95 12.25 2.79 -9.65
N THR A 96 12.75 2.41 -8.47
CA THR A 96 13.79 3.16 -7.75
C THR A 96 15.07 3.24 -8.58
N ALA A 97 15.58 2.09 -9.04
CA ALA A 97 16.76 2.04 -9.89
C ALA A 97 16.51 2.70 -11.25
N LEU A 98 15.32 2.49 -11.82
CA LEU A 98 14.91 3.13 -13.07
C LEU A 98 14.92 4.66 -12.96
N GLY A 99 14.40 5.23 -11.87
CA GLY A 99 14.38 6.67 -11.63
C GLY A 99 15.78 7.27 -11.58
N ALA A 100 16.71 6.62 -10.87
CA ALA A 100 18.11 7.05 -10.83
C ALA A 100 18.77 7.00 -12.23
N ALA A 101 18.52 5.93 -13.00
CA ALA A 101 19.01 5.80 -14.36
C ALA A 101 18.43 6.87 -15.30
N TYR A 102 17.14 7.18 -15.17
CA TYR A 102 16.48 8.25 -15.92
C TYR A 102 17.05 9.63 -15.61
N LEU A 103 17.30 9.94 -14.33
CA LEU A 103 17.93 11.21 -13.95
C LEU A 103 19.33 11.35 -14.55
N ALA A 104 20.17 10.32 -14.44
CA ALA A 104 21.52 10.33 -15.02
C ALA A 104 21.48 10.39 -16.55
N GLY A 105 20.59 9.62 -17.18
CA GLY A 105 20.43 9.57 -18.63
C GLY A 105 19.93 10.88 -19.22
N LEU A 106 19.02 11.57 -18.54
CA LEU A 106 18.55 12.89 -18.95
C LEU A 106 19.69 13.92 -18.92
N GLN A 107 20.47 13.94 -17.83
CA GLN A 107 21.62 14.84 -17.72
C GLN A 107 22.72 14.53 -18.75
N ALA A 108 22.91 13.25 -19.10
CA ALA A 108 23.88 12.80 -20.09
C ALA A 108 23.40 12.96 -21.55
N GLY A 109 22.16 13.38 -21.78
CA GLY A 109 21.58 13.52 -23.12
C GLY A 109 21.19 12.20 -23.80
N VAL A 110 21.07 11.11 -23.03
CA VAL A 110 20.55 9.82 -23.52
C VAL A 110 19.05 9.90 -23.77
N TYR A 111 18.34 10.66 -22.93
CA TYR A 111 16.93 10.98 -23.09
C TYR A 111 16.81 12.48 -23.36
N GLY A 112 15.86 12.86 -24.21
CA GLY A 112 15.64 14.24 -24.65
C GLY A 112 14.77 15.06 -23.70
N SER A 113 13.85 14.45 -22.95
CA SER A 113 12.97 15.20 -22.04
C SER A 113 12.28 14.33 -20.96
N LEU A 114 11.63 14.99 -19.99
CA LEU A 114 10.80 14.33 -18.99
C LEU A 114 9.52 13.72 -19.61
N GLU A 115 9.00 14.33 -20.68
CA GLU A 115 7.84 13.81 -21.42
C GLU A 115 8.18 12.49 -22.11
N GLU A 116 9.39 12.38 -22.69
CA GLU A 116 9.88 11.12 -23.24
C GLU A 116 9.87 10.04 -22.15
N LEU A 117 10.47 10.32 -20.99
CA LEU A 117 10.52 9.38 -19.86
C LEU A 117 9.14 8.98 -19.35
N ALA A 118 8.20 9.93 -19.23
CA ALA A 118 6.83 9.67 -18.84
C ALA A 118 6.12 8.73 -19.82
N SER A 119 6.43 8.84 -21.12
CA SER A 119 5.86 7.97 -22.18
C SER A 119 6.35 6.52 -22.13
N LEU A 120 7.49 6.27 -21.47
CA LEU A 120 8.08 4.94 -21.31
C LEU A 120 7.37 4.09 -20.25
N TRP A 121 6.57 4.71 -19.36
CA TRP A 121 5.83 3.96 -18.36
C TRP A 121 4.78 3.04 -19.02
N ARG A 122 4.75 1.78 -18.60
CA ARG A 122 3.83 0.76 -19.11
C ARG A 122 3.17 0.01 -17.96
N CYS A 123 1.85 0.11 -17.89
CA CYS A 123 1.05 -0.74 -16.99
C CYS A 123 1.16 -2.20 -17.44
N ASN A 124 1.46 -3.10 -16.51
CA ASN A 124 1.37 -4.53 -16.72
C ASN A 124 -0.02 -5.07 -16.35
N ARG A 125 -0.54 -4.62 -15.21
CA ARG A 125 -1.82 -5.09 -14.69
C ARG A 125 -2.48 -4.03 -13.81
N SER A 126 -3.80 -3.91 -13.95
CA SER A 126 -4.66 -3.10 -13.10
C SER A 126 -5.54 -3.98 -12.23
N PHE A 127 -5.77 -3.54 -10.99
CA PHE A 127 -6.63 -4.20 -10.01
C PHE A 127 -7.74 -3.22 -9.64
N GLU A 128 -8.99 -3.61 -9.87
CA GLU A 128 -10.17 -2.84 -9.50
C GLU A 128 -10.74 -3.36 -8.18
N PRO A 129 -11.33 -2.50 -7.34
CA PRO A 129 -12.00 -2.94 -6.12
C PRO A 129 -13.22 -3.81 -6.48
N VAL A 130 -13.26 -5.02 -5.93
CA VAL A 130 -14.40 -5.95 -6.04
C VAL A 130 -15.11 -6.15 -4.70
N MET A 131 -14.48 -5.72 -3.60
CA MET A 131 -15.08 -5.73 -2.26
C MET A 131 -16.17 -4.66 -2.11
N THR A 132 -17.29 -5.01 -1.48
CA THR A 132 -18.35 -4.05 -1.17
C THR A 132 -17.85 -2.98 -0.20
N LYS A 133 -18.46 -1.79 -0.27
CA LYS A 133 -18.13 -0.69 0.63
C LYS A 133 -18.36 -1.08 2.09
N GLU A 134 -19.47 -1.76 2.37
CA GLU A 134 -19.86 -2.16 3.72
C GLU A 134 -18.83 -3.11 4.33
N HIS A 135 -18.38 -4.11 3.58
CA HIS A 135 -17.41 -5.08 4.08
C HIS A 135 -16.03 -4.44 4.29
N ARG A 136 -15.61 -3.59 3.35
CA ARG A 136 -14.36 -2.83 3.48
C ARG A 136 -14.35 -1.93 4.70
N ASP A 137 -15.44 -1.19 4.91
CA ASP A 137 -15.55 -0.25 6.02
C ASP A 137 -15.50 -1.02 7.36
N GLN A 138 -16.19 -2.16 7.47
CA GLN A 138 -16.09 -3.05 8.64
C GLN A 138 -14.66 -3.53 8.92
N LEU A 139 -13.95 -3.98 7.87
CA LEU A 139 -12.57 -4.44 8.00
C LEU A 139 -11.64 -3.31 8.47
N TYR A 140 -11.83 -2.11 7.95
CA TYR A 140 -11.03 -0.94 8.30
C TYR A 140 -11.36 -0.41 9.71
N ASP A 141 -12.62 -0.47 10.14
CA ASP A 141 -13.01 -0.12 11.51
C ASP A 141 -12.32 -1.03 12.53
N GLY A 142 -12.23 -2.33 12.25
CA GLY A 142 -11.48 -3.26 13.10
C GLY A 142 -9.97 -2.98 13.10
N TRP A 143 -9.39 -2.48 12.00
CA TRP A 143 -8.02 -1.98 11.97
C TRP A 143 -7.84 -0.76 12.88
N ILE A 144 -8.70 0.25 12.76
CA ILE A 144 -8.65 1.46 13.59
C ILE A 144 -8.71 1.08 15.07
N GLN A 145 -9.62 0.19 15.45
CA GLN A 145 -9.72 -0.30 16.84
C GLN A 145 -8.47 -1.04 17.31
N ALA A 146 -7.79 -1.77 16.42
CA ALA A 146 -6.55 -2.45 16.74
C ALA A 146 -5.40 -1.46 16.98
N VAL A 147 -5.29 -0.41 16.16
CA VAL A 147 -4.29 0.64 16.33
C VAL A 147 -4.53 1.45 17.61
N GLN A 148 -5.79 1.76 17.94
CA GLN A 148 -6.15 2.49 19.18
C GLN A 148 -5.83 1.74 20.49
N LYS A 149 -5.53 0.44 20.42
CA LYS A 149 -5.15 -0.39 21.57
C LYS A 149 -3.64 -0.46 21.82
N LEU A 150 -2.84 0.13 20.93
CA LEU A 150 -1.40 0.33 21.13
C LEU A 150 -1.16 1.51 22.08
#